data_AF-A0A4Q3S1R9-F1
#
_entry.id   AF-A0A4Q3S1R9-F1
#
_cell.length_a   1.000
_cell.length_b   1.000
_cell.length_c   1.000
_cell.angle_alpha   90.00
_cell.angle_beta   90.00
_cell.angle_gamma   90.00
#
_symmetry.space_group_name_H-M   'P 1'
#
loop_
_entity.id
_entity.type
_entity.pdbx_description
1 polymer ?
#
loop_
_entity_poly.entity_id
_entity_poly.type
_entity_poly.pdbx_seq_one_letter_code
_entity_poly.pdbx_strand_id
1 'polypeptide(L)' 'IEIRKNIDIAGRDGGNHLFLVNQKETSYIDSSKQPLTYGTQLVDDILNRTETAMTQAHCFLATELALKAQKNALKV' A
#
# COMPACT_ATOMS: atom_id res chain seq x y z
N ILE A 1 -12.12 7.74 1.59
CA ILE A 1 -10.68 8.05 1.42
C ILE A 1 -10.31 7.47 0.06
N GLU A 2 -9.82 8.31 -0.84
CA GLU A 2 -9.33 7.90 -2.15
C GLU A 2 -7.81 8.06 -2.17
N ILE A 3 -7.08 7.08 -2.70
CA ILE A 3 -5.63 7.09 -2.84
C ILE A 3 -5.29 6.94 -4.32
N ARG A 4 -4.62 7.93 -4.91
CA ARG A 4 -4.09 7.88 -6.28
C ARG A 4 -2.56 7.85 -6.22
N LYS A 5 -1.95 6.77 -6.71
CA LYS A 5 -0.52 6.48 -6.57
C LYS A 5 0.35 6.96 -7.75
N ASN A 6 -0.18 6.96 -8.97
CA ASN A 6 0.65 7.07 -10.19
C ASN A 6 0.23 8.19 -11.16
N ILE A 7 -0.73 9.06 -10.78
CA ILE A 7 -1.25 10.10 -11.68
C ILE A 7 -1.38 11.40 -10.87
N ASP A 8 -0.48 12.35 -11.10
CA ASP A 8 -0.72 13.75 -10.79
C ASP A 8 -1.36 14.43 -12.00
N ILE A 9 -2.66 14.72 -11.92
CA ILE A 9 -3.39 15.41 -13.00
C ILE A 9 -2.88 16.85 -13.19
N ALA A 10 -2.23 17.44 -12.17
CA ALA A 10 -1.67 18.78 -12.23
C ALA A 10 -0.25 18.84 -12.84
N GLY A 11 0.37 17.70 -13.17
CA GLY A 11 1.59 17.63 -13.98
C GLY A 11 2.89 18.00 -13.26
N ARG A 12 3.02 17.73 -11.95
CA ARG A 12 4.31 17.88 -11.26
C ARG A 12 5.30 16.81 -11.72
N ASP A 13 6.59 17.17 -11.75
CA ASP A 13 7.67 16.23 -12.08
C ASP A 13 7.83 15.16 -11.00
N GLY A 14 8.14 13.94 -11.44
CA GLY A 14 8.32 12.75 -10.58
C GLY A 14 7.23 11.69 -10.78
N GLY A 15 7.38 10.56 -10.10
CA GLY A 15 6.43 9.43 -10.18
C GLY A 15 5.82 9.02 -8.84
N ASN A 16 6.28 9.60 -7.73
CA ASN A 16 5.93 9.18 -6.37
C ASN A 16 5.09 10.25 -5.67
N HIS A 17 3.85 10.41 -6.13
CA HIS A 17 2.91 11.39 -5.61
C HIS A 17 1.84 10.69 -4.77
N LEU A 18 1.66 11.14 -3.52
CA LEU A 18 0.56 10.71 -2.67
C LEU A 18 -0.42 11.86 -2.48
N PHE A 19 -1.65 11.67 -2.95
CA PHE A 19 -2.77 12.57 -2.69
C PHE A 19 -3.68 11.95 -1.62
N LEU A 20 -3.82 12.63 -0.49
CA LEU A 20 -4.76 12.28 0.56
C LEU A 20 -6.00 13.16 0.43
N VAL A 21 -7.11 12.58 -0.01
CA VAL A 21 -8.38 13.29 -0.22
C VAL A 21 -9.41 12.86 0.82
N ASN A 22 -9.99 13.86 1.50
CA ASN A 22 -11.14 13.70 2.38
C ASN A 22 -12.24 14.71 2.01
N GLN A 23 -13.38 14.70 2.72
CA GLN A 23 -14.50 15.59 2.40
C GLN A 23 -14.27 17.08 2.69
N LYS A 24 -13.13 17.43 3.31
CA LYS A 24 -12.78 18.80 3.69
C LYS A 24 -11.63 19.36 2.84
N GLU A 25 -10.66 18.52 2.50
CA GLU A 25 -9.44 18.97 1.83
C GLU A 25 -8.77 17.87 1.00
N THR A 26 -7.84 18.31 0.16
CA THR A 26 -6.88 17.47 -0.55
C THR A 26 -5.48 17.88 -0.12
N SER A 27 -4.73 16.94 0.46
CA SER A 27 -3.34 17.14 0.86
C SER A 27 -2.39 16.40 -0.09
N TYR A 28 -1.29 17.04 -0.44
CA TYR A 28 -0.24 16.49 -1.28
C TYR A 28 0.98 16.12 -0.45
N ILE A 29 1.49 14.91 -0.64
CA ILE A 29 2.68 14.38 0.03
C ILE A 29 3.65 13.87 -1.03
N ASP A 30 4.85 14.48 -1.06
CA ASP A 30 5.97 13.96 -1.85
C ASP A 30 6.53 12.70 -1.16
N SER A 31 6.37 11.56 -1.82
CA SER A 31 6.82 10.26 -1.31
C SER A 31 8.13 9.79 -1.96
N SER A 32 8.76 10.63 -2.79
CA SER A 32 9.95 10.26 -3.57
C SER A 32 11.16 9.88 -2.73
N LYS A 33 11.27 10.42 -1.50
CA LYS A 33 12.39 10.18 -0.60
C LYS A 33 12.14 9.06 0.42
N GLN A 34 10.98 8.43 0.39
CA GLN A 34 10.70 7.38 1.38
C GLN A 34 11.33 6.04 0.99
N PRO A 35 12.04 5.38 1.92
CA PRO A 35 12.68 4.11 1.63
C PRO A 35 11.64 3.01 1.45
N LEU A 36 11.85 2.15 0.45
CA LEU A 36 11.06 0.93 0.25
C LEU A 36 11.68 -0.21 1.06
N THR A 37 11.23 -0.40 2.30
CA THR A 37 11.87 -1.30 3.27
C THR A 37 11.52 -2.78 3.09
N TYR A 38 10.40 -3.08 2.44
CA TYR A 38 9.85 -4.44 2.40
C TYR A 38 10.84 -5.47 1.84
N GLY A 39 11.51 -5.16 0.73
CA GLY A 39 12.41 -6.10 0.06
C GLY A 39 13.62 -6.48 0.93
N THR A 40 14.26 -5.49 1.55
CA THR A 40 15.40 -5.75 2.44
C THR A 40 14.97 -6.47 3.72
N GLN A 41 13.83 -6.09 4.29
CA GLN A 41 13.28 -6.76 5.48
C GLN A 41 12.87 -8.21 5.19
N LEU A 42 12.31 -8.49 4.01
CA LEU A 42 11.93 -9.86 3.64
C LEU A 42 13.14 -10.78 3.50
N VAL A 43 14.24 -10.29 2.90
CA VAL A 43 15.49 -11.06 2.82
C VAL A 43 16.04 -11.33 4.22
N ASP A 44 16.06 -10.32 5.10
CA ASP A 44 16.48 -10.47 6.48
C ASP A 44 15.63 -11.49 7.25
N ASP A 45 14.30 -11.44 7.08
CA ASP A 45 13.37 -12.38 7.68
C ASP A 45 13.60 -13.83 7.23
N ILE A 46 13.95 -14.04 5.96
CA ILE A 46 14.27 -15.38 5.45
C ILE A 46 15.54 -15.93 6.11
N LEU A 47 16.59 -15.10 6.22
CA LEU A 47 17.88 -15.48 6.80
C LEU A 47 17.76 -15.75 8.30
N ASN A 48 17.05 -14.88 9.01
CA ASN A 48 16.96 -14.87 10.48
C ASN A 48 15.74 -15.60 11.03
N ARG A 49 14.84 -16.06 10.15
CA ARG A 49 13.58 -16.74 10.50
C ARG A 49 12.66 -15.85 11.37
N THR A 50 12.57 -14.58 11.00
CA THR A 50 11.73 -13.55 11.64
C THR A 50 10.58 -13.12 10.73
N GLU A 51 9.80 -12.11 11.15
CA GLU A 51 8.63 -11.60 10.41
C GLU A 51 8.48 -10.07 10.50
N THR A 52 9.61 -9.35 10.41
CA THR A 52 9.71 -7.89 10.51
C THR A 52 9.15 -7.13 9.30
N ALA A 53 9.20 -7.72 8.10
CA ALA A 53 8.62 -7.14 6.90
C ALA A 53 7.10 -7.08 6.98
N MET A 54 6.49 -8.14 7.52
CA MET A 54 5.06 -8.30 7.75
C MET A 54 4.85 -9.63 8.51
N THR A 55 3.99 -9.63 9.53
CA THR A 55 3.68 -10.87 10.24
C THR A 55 2.94 -11.85 9.34
N GLN A 56 3.19 -13.15 9.53
CA GLN A 56 2.50 -14.19 8.76
C GLN A 56 0.98 -14.12 8.97
N ALA A 57 0.54 -13.88 10.21
CA ALA A 57 -0.86 -13.74 10.55
C ALA A 57 -1.54 -12.59 9.79
N HIS A 58 -0.86 -11.46 9.61
CA HIS A 58 -1.39 -10.33 8.83
C HIS A 58 -1.53 -10.69 7.34
N CYS A 59 -0.54 -11.37 6.76
CA CYS A 59 -0.58 -11.82 5.37
C CYS A 59 -1.78 -12.75 5.11
N PHE A 60 -2.02 -13.71 6.00
CA PHE A 60 -3.17 -14.61 5.88
C PHE A 60 -4.49 -13.89 6.06
N LEU A 61 -4.60 -12.99 7.05
CA LEU A 61 -5.82 -12.23 7.28
C LEU A 61 -6.20 -11.37 6.06
N ALA A 62 -5.23 -10.66 5.48
CA ALA A 62 -5.47 -9.85 4.28
C ALA A 62 -6.02 -10.71 3.12
N THR A 63 -5.43 -11.88 2.91
CA THR A 63 -5.85 -12.82 1.87
C THR A 63 -7.25 -13.39 2.15
N GLU A 64 -7.52 -13.79 3.38
CA GLU A 64 -8.84 -14.29 3.81
C GLU A 64 -9.94 -13.26 3.58
N LEU A 65 -9.68 -12.00 3.95
CA LEU A 65 -10.62 -10.90 3.74
C LEU A 65 -10.89 -10.67 2.25
N ALA A 66 -9.84 -10.68 1.41
CA ALA A 66 -9.99 -10.54 -0.04
C ALA A 66 -10.84 -11.68 -0.65
N LEU A 67 -10.59 -12.93 -0.24
CA LEU A 67 -11.35 -14.09 -0.69
C LEU A 67 -12.82 -14.03 -0.24
N LYS A 68 -13.09 -13.63 1.00
CA LYS A 68 -14.45 -13.43 1.52
C LYS A 68 -15.19 -12.33 0.77
N ALA A 69 -14.52 -11.20 0.52
CA ALA A 69 -15.10 -10.10 -0.25
C ALA A 69 -15.45 -10.55 -1.68
N GLN A 70 -14.53 -11.25 -2.35
CA GLN A 70 -14.77 -11.76 -3.70
C GLN A 70 -15.90 -12.79 -3.75
N LYS A 71 -15.99 -13.68 -2.76
CA LYS A 71 -17.09 -14.65 -2.65
C LYS A 71 -18.45 -13.96 -2.51
N ASN A 72 -18.50 -12.82 -1.83
CA ASN A 72 -19.72 -12.06 -1.58
C ASN A 72 -20.00 -10.98 -2.64
N ALA A 73 -19.15 -10.87 -3.67
CA ALA A 73 -19.32 -9.86 -4.71
C ALA A 73 -20.57 -10.14 -5.55
N LEU A 74 -21.37 -9.10 -5.79
CA LEU A 74 -22.48 -9.16 -6.73
C LEU A 74 -21.95 -8.92 -8.15
N LYS A 75 -22.46 -9.67 -9.14
CA LYS A 75 -22.23 -9.32 -10.53
C LYS A 75 -22.96 -8.01 -10.82
N VAL A 76 -22.21 -7.02 -11.31
CA VAL A 76 -22.72 -5.77 -11.87
C VAL A 76 -22.97 -5.97 -13.35
#